data_AF-A0A937Q836-F1
#
_entry.id   AF-A0A937Q836-F1
#
_cell.length_a   1.000
_cell.length_b   1.000
_cell.length_c   1.000
_cell.angle_alpha   90.00
_cell.angle_beta   90.00
_cell.angle_gamma   90.00
#
_symmetry.space_group_name_H-M   'P 1'
#
loop_
_entity.id
_entity.type
_entity.pdbx_description
1 polymer ?
#
loop_
_entity_poly.entity_id
_entity_poly.type
_entity_poly.pdbx_seq_one_letter_code
_entity_poly.pdbx_strand_id
1 'polypeptide(L)'
;MAKIGRNAPCPCGSGKKYKKCCLSSQQGNRPASVKKQRFIPVFTDLDQLSNSVVDLIKQKNLDEAEAVSRRLLAEYPDQIDGLNRLAMVYEARGEKRKAAEHYRKAYRFAMSNEGFDQASADWFLSEAKRMESEK
;
A
#
# COMPACT_ATOMS: atom_id res chain seq x y z
N MET A 1 -8.70 -22.10 -39.95
CA MET A 1 -7.51 -21.47 -40.56
C MET A 1 -6.34 -21.59 -39.59
N ALA A 2 -5.19 -22.11 -40.04
CA ALA A 2 -4.03 -22.38 -39.18
C ALA A 2 -3.37 -21.06 -38.73
N LYS A 3 -3.12 -20.91 -37.42
CA LYS A 3 -2.38 -19.76 -36.88
C LYS A 3 -0.92 -19.86 -37.30
N ILE A 4 -0.41 -18.88 -38.05
CA ILE A 4 1.00 -18.81 -38.43
C ILE A 4 1.86 -18.72 -37.17
N GLY A 5 2.79 -19.67 -37.01
CA GLY A 5 3.70 -19.70 -35.88
C GLY A 5 4.64 -18.48 -35.89
N ARG A 6 4.91 -17.90 -34.70
CA ARG A 6 5.75 -16.68 -34.55
C ARG A 6 7.13 -16.78 -35.20
N ASN A 7 7.72 -17.97 -35.27
CA ASN A 7 9.04 -18.18 -35.87
C ASN A 7 9.01 -18.64 -37.34
N ALA A 8 7.82 -18.87 -37.91
CA ALA A 8 7.66 -19.31 -39.30
C ALA A 8 8.07 -18.20 -40.30
N PRO A 9 8.39 -18.54 -41.55
CA PRO A 9 8.59 -17.55 -42.61
C PRO A 9 7.36 -16.64 -42.75
N CYS A 10 7.59 -15.35 -42.91
CA CYS A 10 6.51 -14.37 -43.01
C CYS A 10 5.80 -14.50 -44.37
N PRO A 11 4.46 -14.60 -44.41
CA PRO A 11 3.71 -14.80 -45.66
C PRO A 11 3.73 -13.58 -46.59
N CYS A 12 4.22 -12.43 -46.14
CA CYS A 12 4.34 -11.22 -46.96
C CYS A 12 5.52 -11.25 -47.96
N GLY A 13 6.20 -12.39 -48.11
CA GLY A 13 7.32 -12.56 -49.04
C GLY A 13 8.64 -11.91 -48.62
N SER A 14 8.74 -11.39 -47.39
CA SER A 14 9.94 -10.65 -46.94
C SER A 14 11.16 -11.52 -46.61
N GLY A 15 11.02 -12.85 -46.62
CA GLY A 15 12.06 -13.80 -46.21
C GLY A 15 12.40 -13.81 -44.70
N LYS A 16 11.78 -12.93 -43.89
CA LYS A 16 12.02 -12.82 -42.44
C LYS A 16 11.07 -13.72 -41.64
N LYS A 17 11.40 -14.03 -40.38
CA LYS A 17 10.47 -14.71 -39.44
C LYS A 17 9.27 -13.82 -39.13
N TYR A 18 8.07 -14.40 -39.02
CA TYR A 18 6.81 -13.66 -38.82
C TYR A 18 6.85 -12.68 -37.65
N LYS A 19 7.44 -13.07 -36.50
CA LYS A 19 7.61 -12.19 -35.32
C LYS A 19 8.47 -10.95 -35.55
N LYS A 20 9.39 -10.98 -36.51
CA LYS A 20 10.32 -9.88 -36.84
C LYS A 20 9.85 -9.06 -38.05
N CYS A 21 8.66 -9.34 -38.57
CA CYS A 21 8.10 -8.69 -39.74
C CYS A 21 6.67 -8.25 -39.43
N CYS A 22 5.66 -8.80 -40.10
CA CYS A 22 4.28 -8.35 -39.99
C CYS A 22 3.73 -8.37 -38.55
N LEU A 23 4.13 -9.32 -37.70
CA LEU A 23 3.67 -9.34 -36.30
C LEU A 23 4.22 -8.15 -35.51
N SER A 24 5.46 -7.73 -35.76
CA SER A 24 6.06 -6.56 -35.08
C SER A 24 5.45 -5.25 -35.59
N SER A 25 5.09 -5.19 -36.87
CA SER A 25 4.36 -4.05 -37.46
C SER A 25 2.92 -3.95 -36.94
N GLN A 26 2.25 -5.08 -36.67
CA GLN A 26 0.92 -5.10 -36.05
C GLN A 26 0.93 -4.71 -34.56
N GLN A 27 2.08 -4.76 -33.89
CA GLN A 27 2.25 -4.30 -32.50
C GLN A 27 2.41 -2.77 -32.38
N GLY A 28 2.31 -2.02 -33.49
CA GLY A 28 2.33 -0.56 -33.53
C GLY A 28 1.11 0.12 -32.91
N ASN A 29 0.12 -0.63 -32.42
CA ASN A 29 -1.04 -0.10 -31.71
C ASN A 29 -0.99 -0.45 -30.20
N ARG A 30 0.18 -0.34 -29.56
CA ARG A 30 0.23 -0.18 -28.10
C ARG A 30 -0.30 1.23 -27.81
N PRO A 31 -1.27 1.43 -26.89
CA PRO A 31 -1.60 2.78 -26.47
C PRO A 31 -0.30 3.48 -26.11
N ALA A 32 -0.11 4.68 -26.66
CA ALA A 32 1.10 5.47 -26.52
C ALA A 32 1.60 5.36 -25.08
N SER A 33 2.88 4.98 -24.92
CA SER A 33 3.57 4.91 -23.65
C SER A 33 3.09 6.06 -22.76
N VAL A 34 2.32 5.75 -21.72
CA VAL A 34 1.89 6.74 -20.73
C VAL A 34 3.17 7.44 -20.32
N LYS A 35 3.28 8.74 -20.63
CA LYS A 35 4.43 9.54 -20.21
C LYS A 35 4.57 9.26 -18.73
N LYS A 36 5.70 8.66 -18.29
CA LYS A 36 6.00 8.49 -16.87
C LYS A 36 6.04 9.90 -16.29
N GLN A 37 4.90 10.41 -15.84
CA GLN A 37 4.83 11.65 -15.11
C GLN A 37 5.75 11.47 -13.92
N ARG A 38 6.66 12.44 -13.77
CA ARG A 38 7.59 12.48 -12.65
C ARG A 38 6.71 12.67 -11.41
N PHE A 39 6.44 11.58 -10.70
CA PHE A 39 5.70 11.61 -9.46
C PHE A 39 6.55 12.36 -8.44
N ILE A 40 6.18 13.60 -8.16
CA ILE A 40 6.74 14.38 -7.06
C ILE A 40 5.77 14.12 -5.90
N PRO A 41 6.15 13.34 -4.88
CA PRO A 41 5.29 13.17 -3.72
C PRO A 41 5.14 14.54 -3.05
N VAL A 42 3.92 15.08 -3.07
CA VAL A 42 3.55 16.21 -2.21
C VAL A 42 3.30 15.58 -0.85
N PHE A 43 4.28 15.69 0.05
CA PHE A 43 4.07 15.28 1.44
C PHE A 43 3.10 16.26 2.09
N THR A 44 1.93 15.76 2.46
CA THR A 44 0.96 16.51 3.25
C THR A 44 1.42 16.61 4.70
N ASP A 45 0.86 17.53 5.47
CA ASP A 45 1.12 17.64 6.92
C ASP A 45 0.78 16.32 7.64
N LEU A 46 -0.25 15.60 7.17
CA LEU A 46 -0.62 14.27 7.64
C LEU A 46 0.52 13.26 7.42
N ASP A 47 1.10 13.21 6.21
CA ASP A 47 2.21 12.30 5.90
C ASP A 47 3.41 12.57 6.81
N GLN A 48 3.73 13.85 7.03
CA GLN A 48 4.85 14.25 7.88
C GLN A 48 4.63 13.83 9.34
N LEU A 49 3.45 14.09 9.91
CA LEU A 49 3.09 13.69 11.26
C LEU A 49 3.05 12.16 11.41
N SER A 50 2.46 11.46 10.45
CA SER A 50 2.38 10.00 10.44
C SER A 50 3.78 9.38 10.37
N ASN A 51 4.66 9.91 9.52
CA ASN A 51 6.04 9.42 9.41
C ASN A 51 6.88 9.75 10.66
N SER A 52 6.67 10.90 11.31
CA SER A 52 7.43 11.24 12.52
C SER A 52 7.16 10.27 13.67
N VAL A 53 5.94 9.73 13.79
CA VAL A 53 5.65 8.66 14.77
C VAL A 53 6.54 7.44 14.54
N VAL A 54 6.70 7.02 13.29
CA VAL A 54 7.52 5.84 12.95
C VAL A 54 8.97 6.09 13.34
N ASP A 55 9.49 7.28 13.10
CA ASP A 55 10.86 7.64 13.45
C ASP A 55 11.05 7.78 14.97
N LEU A 56 10.05 8.25 15.71
CA LEU A 56 10.06 8.29 17.17
C LEU A 56 10.05 6.87 17.79
N ILE A 57 9.28 5.94 17.21
CA ILE A 57 9.30 4.53 17.63
C ILE A 57 10.69 3.93 17.44
N LYS A 58 11.35 4.16 16.29
CA LYS A 58 12.73 3.69 16.05
C LYS A 58 13.72 4.25 17.07
N GLN A 59 13.52 5.50 17.48
CA GLN A 59 14.32 6.18 18.51
C GLN A 59 13.96 5.75 19.94
N LYS A 60 12.93 4.91 20.13
CA LYS A 60 12.34 4.51 21.42
C LYS A 60 11.76 5.68 22.23
N ASN A 61 11.47 6.81 21.59
CA ASN A 61 10.77 7.95 22.20
C ASN A 61 9.26 7.71 22.19
N LEU A 62 8.82 6.69 22.95
CA LEU A 62 7.45 6.17 22.85
C LEU A 62 6.38 7.12 23.38
N ASP A 63 6.71 7.96 24.37
CA ASP A 63 5.75 8.92 24.93
C ASP A 63 5.46 10.07 23.95
N GLU A 64 6.49 10.56 23.27
CA GLU A 64 6.34 11.54 22.20
C GLU A 64 5.61 10.94 21.00
N ALA A 65 5.95 9.69 20.63
CA ALA A 65 5.25 8.96 19.57
C ALA A 65 3.74 8.81 19.88
N GLU A 66 3.39 8.51 21.13
CA GLU A 66 2.00 8.46 21.58
C GLU A 66 1.32 9.83 21.49
N ALA A 67 2.00 10.90 21.93
CA ALA A 67 1.45 12.26 21.87
C ALA A 67 1.14 12.68 20.42
N VAL A 68 2.07 12.44 19.49
CA VAL A 68 1.85 12.72 18.06
C VAL A 68 0.74 11.85 17.48
N SER A 69 0.66 10.57 17.87
CA SER A 69 -0.42 9.68 17.42
C SER A 69 -1.81 10.13 17.92
N ARG A 70 -1.89 10.66 19.14
CA ARG A 70 -3.12 11.28 19.68
C ARG A 70 -3.48 12.56 18.95
N ARG A 71 -2.48 13.37 18.57
CA ARG A 71 -2.67 14.56 17.75
C ARG A 71 -3.22 14.17 16.36
N LEU A 72 -2.70 13.13 15.73
CA LEU A 72 -3.23 12.60 14.47
C LEU A 72 -4.72 12.22 14.59
N LEU A 73 -5.13 11.56 15.68
CA LEU A 73 -6.55 11.24 15.91
C LEU A 73 -7.44 12.48 16.12
N ALA A 74 -6.88 13.55 16.68
CA ALA A 74 -7.64 14.77 16.96
C ALA A 74 -7.76 15.67 15.71
N GLU A 75 -6.68 15.79 14.94
CA GLU A 75 -6.62 16.66 13.75
C GLU A 75 -7.16 15.98 12.49
N TYR A 76 -7.05 14.66 12.39
CA TYR A 76 -7.46 13.87 11.23
C TYR A 76 -8.33 12.66 11.65
N PRO A 77 -9.50 12.90 12.27
CA PRO A 77 -10.37 11.83 12.78
C PRO A 77 -10.98 10.94 11.68
N ASP A 78 -10.98 11.42 10.43
CA ASP A 78 -11.38 10.73 9.20
C ASP A 78 -10.23 9.97 8.53
N GLN A 79 -9.05 9.93 9.16
CA GLN A 79 -7.89 9.20 8.67
C GLN A 79 -7.54 8.05 9.60
N ILE A 80 -7.16 6.91 9.01
CA ILE A 80 -6.82 5.70 9.77
C ILE A 80 -5.49 5.83 10.53
N ASP A 81 -4.63 6.77 10.12
CA ASP A 81 -3.27 6.97 10.60
C ASP A 81 -3.18 7.02 12.12
N GLY A 82 -4.00 7.84 12.78
CA GLY A 82 -3.93 7.97 14.24
C GLY A 82 -4.19 6.65 14.99
N LEU A 83 -5.13 5.83 14.51
CA LEU A 83 -5.44 4.52 15.10
C LEU A 83 -4.30 3.54 14.87
N ASN A 84 -3.80 3.48 13.63
CA ASN A 84 -2.70 2.60 13.25
C ASN A 84 -1.40 2.96 14.00
N ARG A 85 -1.07 4.25 14.06
CA ARG A 85 0.12 4.76 14.75
C ARG A 85 0.08 4.50 16.25
N LEU A 86 -1.07 4.69 16.92
CA LEU A 86 -1.21 4.31 18.33
C LEU A 86 -1.01 2.81 18.55
N ALA A 87 -1.55 1.96 17.66
CA ALA A 87 -1.35 0.52 17.77
C ALA A 87 0.14 0.15 17.71
N MET A 88 0.88 0.71 16.74
CA MET A 88 2.33 0.53 16.62
C MET A 88 3.10 1.03 17.86
N VAL A 89 2.72 2.18 18.44
CA VAL A 89 3.36 2.70 19.65
C VAL A 89 3.16 1.76 20.84
N TYR A 90 1.93 1.31 21.07
CA TYR A 90 1.66 0.37 22.16
C TYR A 90 2.33 -0.97 21.96
N GLU A 91 2.42 -1.45 20.72
CA GLU A 91 3.17 -2.64 20.38
C GLU A 91 4.67 -2.48 20.71
N ALA A 92 5.29 -1.36 20.28
CA ALA A 92 6.68 -1.06 20.59
C ALA A 92 6.95 -0.91 22.10
N ARG A 93 5.93 -0.50 22.88
CA ARG A 93 5.99 -0.43 24.34
C ARG A 93 5.77 -1.79 25.03
N GLY A 94 5.35 -2.81 24.30
CA GLY A 94 4.97 -4.12 24.86
C GLY A 94 3.58 -4.15 25.49
N GLU A 95 2.78 -3.09 25.33
CA GLU A 95 1.40 -2.99 25.82
C GLU A 95 0.42 -3.70 24.86
N LYS A 96 0.63 -5.00 24.66
CA LYS A 96 -0.08 -5.82 23.66
C LYS A 96 -1.59 -5.69 23.69
N ARG A 97 -2.19 -5.63 24.89
CA ARG A 97 -3.65 -5.45 25.05
C ARG A 97 -4.13 -4.12 24.44
N LYS A 98 -3.39 -3.03 24.65
CA LYS A 98 -3.74 -1.73 24.07
C LYS A 98 -3.47 -1.70 22.57
N ALA A 99 -2.39 -2.33 22.11
CA ALA A 99 -2.11 -2.47 20.68
C ALA A 99 -3.25 -3.20 19.95
N ALA A 100 -3.67 -4.36 20.47
CA ALA A 100 -4.80 -5.14 19.93
C ALA A 100 -6.10 -4.32 19.87
N GLU A 101 -6.39 -3.54 20.92
CA GLU A 101 -7.57 -2.68 20.95
C GLU A 101 -7.55 -1.64 19.82
N HIS A 102 -6.41 -1.01 19.56
CA HIS A 102 -6.28 0.01 18.52
C HIS A 102 -6.27 -0.59 17.11
N TYR A 103 -5.65 -1.76 16.90
CA TYR A 103 -5.78 -2.50 15.65
C TYR A 103 -7.25 -2.91 15.37
N ARG A 104 -8.03 -3.31 16.39
CA ARG A 104 -9.47 -3.57 16.23
C ARG A 104 -10.26 -2.32 15.87
N LYS A 105 -9.90 -1.16 16.44
CA LYS A 105 -10.52 0.12 16.05
C LYS A 105 -10.18 0.45 14.60
N ALA A 106 -8.93 0.27 14.17
CA ALA A 106 -8.51 0.48 12.79
C ALA A 106 -9.24 -0.47 11.82
N TYR A 107 -9.43 -1.74 12.18
CA TYR A 107 -10.27 -2.67 11.43
C TYR A 107 -11.70 -2.16 11.26
N ARG A 108 -12.36 -1.75 12.34
CA ARG A 108 -13.73 -1.20 12.28
C ARG A 108 -13.81 0.05 11.44
N PHE A 109 -12.80 0.92 11.52
CA PHE A 109 -12.68 2.11 10.70
C PHE A 109 -12.60 1.72 9.21
N ALA A 110 -11.66 0.85 8.84
CA ALA A 110 -11.50 0.40 7.46
C ALA A 110 -12.77 -0.26 6.89
N MET A 111 -13.49 -1.04 7.71
CA MET A 111 -14.75 -1.67 7.29
C MET A 111 -15.93 -0.71 7.12
N SER A 112 -15.88 0.47 7.74
CA SER A 112 -16.98 1.44 7.73
C SER A 112 -16.74 2.65 6.83
N ASN A 113 -15.53 2.80 6.27
CA ASN A 113 -15.14 3.94 5.45
C ASN A 113 -14.76 3.47 4.05
N GLU A 114 -15.02 4.32 3.04
CA GLU A 114 -14.60 4.07 1.68
C GLU A 114 -13.07 4.20 1.54
N GLY A 115 -12.50 3.59 0.50
CA GLY A 115 -11.05 3.66 0.22
C GLY A 115 -10.21 2.52 0.82
N PHE A 116 -10.83 1.60 1.57
CA PHE A 116 -10.19 0.37 2.03
C PHE A 116 -10.80 -0.86 1.35
N ASP A 117 -9.95 -1.78 0.91
CA ASP A 117 -10.40 -3.11 0.50
C ASP A 117 -10.47 -4.07 1.71
N GLN A 118 -11.15 -5.20 1.51
CA GLN A 118 -11.30 -6.22 2.55
C GLN A 118 -9.94 -6.74 3.05
N ALA A 119 -8.94 -6.87 2.17
CA ALA A 119 -7.63 -7.38 2.55
C ALA A 119 -6.88 -6.43 3.50
N SER A 120 -7.02 -5.12 3.25
CA SER A 120 -6.46 -4.06 4.10
C SER A 120 -7.11 -4.05 5.47
N ALA A 121 -8.44 -4.24 5.54
CA ALA A 121 -9.13 -4.40 6.81
C ALA A 121 -8.68 -5.68 7.53
N ASP A 122 -8.67 -6.82 6.85
CA ASP A 122 -8.28 -8.12 7.41
C ASP A 122 -6.85 -8.11 7.96
N TRP A 123 -5.95 -7.30 7.37
CA TRP A 123 -4.61 -7.07 7.91
C TRP A 123 -4.66 -6.54 9.35
N PHE A 124 -5.43 -5.47 9.62
CA PHE A 124 -5.60 -4.95 10.99
C PHE A 124 -6.20 -5.97 11.96
N LEU A 125 -7.16 -6.77 11.49
CA LEU A 125 -7.75 -7.83 12.31
C LEU A 125 -6.73 -8.94 12.63
N SER A 126 -5.89 -9.30 11.66
CA SER A 126 -4.82 -10.27 11.85
C SER A 126 -3.79 -9.78 12.87
N GLU A 127 -3.45 -8.50 12.81
CA GLU A 127 -2.50 -7.86 13.71
C GLU A 127 -3.03 -7.81 15.15
N ALA A 128 -4.31 -7.48 15.33
CA ALA A 128 -4.96 -7.55 16.63
C ALA A 128 -4.94 -8.97 17.22
N LYS A 129 -5.19 -10.00 16.41
CA LYS A 129 -5.14 -11.40 16.85
C LYS A 129 -3.72 -11.82 17.20
N ARG A 130 -2.71 -11.36 16.45
CA ARG A 130 -1.29 -11.61 16.74
C ARG A 130 -0.93 -11.07 18.12
N MET A 131 -1.26 -9.81 18.40
CA MET A 131 -1.04 -9.17 19.70
C MET A 131 -1.65 -9.96 20.86
N GLU A 132 -2.84 -10.53 20.67
CA GLU A 132 -3.55 -11.32 21.70
C GLU A 132 -2.96 -12.71 21.91
N SER A 133 -2.32 -13.27 20.88
CA SER A 133 -1.72 -14.62 20.92
C SER A 133 -0.35 -14.65 21.58
N GLU A 134 0.37 -13.54 21.57
CA GLU A 134 1.70 -13.43 22.16
C GLU A 134 1.57 -13.18 23.66
N LYS A 135 1.82 -14.20 24.49
CA LYS A 135 1.88 -14.06 25.97
C LYS A 135 3.00 -13.14 26.44
#